data_AF-A0A2E8CIL0-F1
#
_entry.id   AF-A0A2E8CIL0-F1
#
_cell.length_a   1.000
_cell.length_b   1.000
_cell.length_c   1.000
_cell.angle_alpha   90.00
_cell.angle_beta   90.00
_cell.angle_gamma   90.00
#
_symmetry.space_group_name_H-M   'P 1'
#
loop_
_entity.id
_entity.type
_entity.pdbx_description
1 polymer ?
#
loop_
_entity_poly.entity_id
_entity_poly.type
_entity_poly.pdbx_seq_one_letter_code
_entity_poly.pdbx_strand_id
1 'polypeptide(L)' 'MMRLIFASLTAMMISIPVALAGDAPPEGEDALTWCEANEDACATWCESNPEAEICKEPECD' A
#
# COMPACT_ATOMS: atom_id res chain seq x y z
N MET A 1 -30.54 -26.92 18.47
CA MET A 1 -29.36 -26.11 18.83
C MET A 1 -28.16 -26.51 17.96
N MET A 2 -28.19 -26.24 16.65
CA MET A 2 -27.05 -26.55 15.75
C MET A 2 -27.03 -25.69 14.48
N ARG A 3 -27.85 -24.62 14.41
CA ARG A 3 -27.89 -23.71 13.25
C ARG A 3 -27.06 -22.43 13.46
N LEU A 4 -26.43 -22.30 14.62
CA LEU A 4 -25.51 -21.20 14.95
C LEU A 4 -24.05 -21.54 14.63
N ILE A 5 -23.74 -22.73 14.10
CA ILE A 5 -22.40 -23.09 13.57
C ILE A 5 -22.21 -22.54 12.13
N PHE A 6 -22.92 -21.48 11.77
CA PHE A 6 -22.62 -20.68 10.59
C PHE A 6 -22.23 -19.24 10.99
N ALA A 7 -21.85 -19.04 12.26
CA ALA A 7 -21.55 -17.72 12.81
C ALA A 7 -20.13 -17.59 13.37
N SER A 8 -19.21 -18.51 13.05
CA SER A 8 -17.82 -18.41 13.51
C SER A 8 -16.88 -19.09 12.51
N LEU A 9 -15.74 -18.45 12.22
CA LEU A 9 -14.54 -18.99 11.55
C LEU A 9 -14.21 -18.54 10.10
N THR A 10 -14.56 -17.33 9.69
CA THR A 10 -13.73 -16.64 8.69
C THR A 10 -13.45 -15.20 9.13
N ALA A 11 -12.88 -15.09 10.33
CA ALA A 11 -11.91 -14.04 10.61
C ALA A 11 -10.65 -14.33 9.77
N MET A 12 -10.72 -14.11 8.45
CA MET A 12 -9.55 -13.82 7.64
C MET A 12 -9.35 -12.30 7.82
N MET A 13 -8.73 -11.81 8.89
CA MET A 13 -7.27 -11.73 8.98
C MET A 13 -6.62 -11.67 7.59
N ILE A 14 -7.06 -10.71 6.77
CA ILE A 14 -6.21 -10.11 5.73
C ILE A 14 -5.20 -9.22 6.46
N SER A 15 -4.42 -9.83 7.33
CA SER A 15 -3.15 -9.28 7.77
C SER A 15 -2.13 -9.98 6.90
N ILE A 16 -2.10 -9.59 5.62
CA ILE A 16 -0.96 -9.91 4.77
C ILE A 16 0.22 -9.26 5.49
N PRO A 17 1.27 -10.01 5.84
CA PRO A 17 2.50 -9.39 6.28
C PRO A 17 3.02 -8.62 5.06
N VAL A 18 2.74 -7.33 4.98
CA VAL A 18 3.33 -6.39 4.01
C VAL A 18 4.77 -6.14 4.47
N ALA A 19 5.56 -7.19 4.48
CA ALA A 19 7.00 -7.11 4.59
C ALA A 19 7.50 -7.56 3.22
N LEU A 20 8.37 -6.77 2.61
CA LEU A 20 8.98 -6.96 1.29
C LEU A 20 8.30 -6.25 0.09
N ALA A 21 7.54 -5.17 0.30
CA ALA A 21 7.62 -4.07 -0.65
C ALA A 21 8.91 -3.30 -0.27
N GLY A 22 9.83 -3.07 -1.22
CA GLY A 22 10.98 -2.20 -0.93
C GLY A 22 10.48 -0.83 -0.46
N ASP A 23 11.22 -0.12 0.39
CA ASP A 23 10.79 1.21 0.88
C ASP A 23 10.89 2.31 -0.19
N ALA A 24 11.25 1.95 -1.42
CA ALA A 24 11.46 2.85 -2.54
C ALA A 24 11.27 2.10 -3.88
N PRO A 25 10.91 2.82 -4.96
CA PRO A 25 10.98 2.28 -6.31
C PRO A 25 12.41 1.87 -6.66
N PRO A 26 12.61 0.71 -7.32
CA PRO A 26 13.91 0.31 -7.85
C PRO A 26 14.52 1.38 -8.77
N GLU A 27 15.86 1.46 -8.78
CA GLU A 27 16.57 2.43 -9.62
C GLU A 27 16.25 2.21 -11.11
N GLY A 28 15.75 3.26 -11.76
CA GLY A 28 15.35 3.22 -13.17
C GLY A 28 13.94 2.66 -13.43
N GLU A 29 13.23 2.21 -12.40
CA GLU A 29 11.80 1.94 -12.49
C GLU A 29 10.98 3.23 -12.34
N ASP A 30 9.85 3.28 -13.03
CA ASP A 30 8.91 4.39 -12.93
C ASP A 30 8.22 4.39 -11.55
N ALA A 31 8.33 5.50 -10.82
CA ALA A 31 7.79 5.62 -9.47
C ALA A 31 6.26 5.46 -9.43
N LEU A 32 5.54 5.88 -10.48
CA LEU A 32 4.09 5.71 -10.58
C LEU A 32 3.73 4.22 -10.65
N THR A 33 4.36 3.48 -11.57
CA THR A 33 4.14 2.03 -11.74
C THR A 33 4.44 1.26 -10.45
N TRP A 34 5.52 1.63 -9.76
CA TRP A 34 5.86 1.02 -8.48
C TRP A 34 4.85 1.38 -7.38
N CYS A 35 4.42 2.64 -7.29
CA CYS A 35 3.43 3.10 -6.30
C CYS A 35 2.07 2.40 -6.45
N GLU A 36 1.62 2.14 -7.68
CA GLU A 36 0.39 1.37 -7.94
C GLU A 36 0.43 -0.04 -7.34
N ALA A 37 1.62 -0.66 -7.29
CA ALA A 37 1.80 -2.00 -6.72
C ALA A 37 2.13 -1.97 -5.22
N ASN A 38 2.46 -0.81 -4.65
CA ASN A 38 3.02 -0.67 -3.31
C ASN A 38 2.46 0.58 -2.58
N GLU A 39 1.13 0.78 -2.61
CA GLU A 39 0.47 2.01 -2.14
C GLU A 39 0.90 2.45 -0.72
N ASP A 40 0.95 1.52 0.24
CA ASP A 40 1.36 1.80 1.62
C ASP A 40 2.83 2.25 1.70
N ALA A 41 3.72 1.57 0.97
CA ALA A 41 5.14 1.92 0.93
C ALA A 41 5.38 3.22 0.16
N CYS A 42 4.57 3.49 -0.86
CA CYS A 42 4.61 4.73 -1.62
C CYS A 42 4.32 5.95 -0.73
N ALA A 43 3.31 5.86 0.15
CA ALA A 43 3.02 6.93 1.09
C ALA A 43 4.23 7.25 1.97
N THR A 44 4.89 6.23 2.53
CA THR A 44 6.12 6.42 3.33
C THR A 44 7.29 6.95 2.50
N TRP A 45 7.47 6.47 1.28
CA TRP A 45 8.52 6.94 0.38
C TRP A 45 8.35 8.43 0.03
N CYS A 46 7.10 8.86 -0.22
CA CYS A 46 6.77 10.25 -0.54
C CYS A 46 7.09 11.23 0.59
N GLU A 47 7.09 10.80 1.86
CA GLU A 47 7.50 11.66 2.98
C GLU A 47 8.95 12.16 2.83
N SER A 48 9.82 11.37 2.19
CA SER A 48 11.23 11.70 1.95
C SER A 48 11.53 12.16 0.52
N ASN A 49 10.56 12.06 -0.39
CA ASN A 49 10.72 12.39 -1.83
C ASN A 49 9.56 13.31 -2.31
N PRO A 50 9.31 14.46 -1.65
CA PRO A 50 8.17 15.32 -1.95
C PRO A 50 8.21 15.94 -3.37
N GLU A 51 9.38 15.96 -4.01
CA GLU A 51 9.58 16.49 -5.35
C GLU A 51 9.19 15.53 -6.47
N ALA A 52 9.05 14.23 -6.17
CA ALA A 52 8.62 13.25 -7.16
C ALA A 52 7.19 13.57 -7.62
N GLU A 53 6.95 13.56 -8.94
CA GLU A 53 5.65 13.98 -9.51
C GLU A 53 4.46 13.22 -8.90
N ILE A 54 4.62 11.93 -8.59
CA ILE A 54 3.58 11.11 -7.96
C ILE A 54 3.27 11.50 -6.51
N CYS A 55 4.22 12.16 -5.83
CA CYS A 55 4.12 12.60 -4.44
C CYS A 55 3.64 14.05 -4.30
N LYS A 56 3.59 14.80 -5.40
CA LYS A 56 3.10 16.18 -5.37
C LYS A 56 1.60 16.17 -5.12
N GLU A 57 1.18 16.89 -4.09
CA GLU A 57 -0.24 17.20 -3.93
C GLU A 57 -0.72 17.99 -5.15
N PRO A 58 -1.92 17.70 -5.69
CA PRO A 58 -2.47 18.50 -6.76
C PRO A 58 -2.58 19.95 -6.30
N GLU A 59 -2.17 20.90 -7.15
CA GLU A 59 -2.34 22.32 -6.86
C GLU A 59 -3.84 22.59 -6.64
N CYS A 60 -4.21 22.84 -5.40
CA CYS A 60 -5.56 23.23 -5.03
C CYS A 60 -5.70 24.73 -5.37
N ASP A 61 -6.30 25.02 -6.53
CA ASP A 61 -6.83 26.35 -6.85
C ASP A 61 -8.05 26.72 -5.97
#